data_AF-A0A970BWC7-F1
#
_entry.id   AF-A0A970BWC7-F1
#
_cell.length_a   1.000
_cell.length_b   1.000
_cell.length_c   1.000
_cell.angle_alpha   90.00
_cell.angle_beta   90.00
_cell.angle_gamma   90.00
#
_symmetry.space_group_name_H-M   'P 1'
#
loop_
_entity.id
_entity.type
_entity.pdbx_description
1 polymer ?
#
loop_
_entity_poly.entity_id
_entity_poly.type
_entity_poly.pdbx_seq_one_letter_code
_entity_poly.pdbx_strand_id
1 'polypeptide(L)'
;LAALNDELVWPQRPRVLALASVPYRRIGALQAALRAAIRQAGPLAPKGPVLAGVLAVERVRGEPAVGEAFLHACLRLDPRVVEHPDGLEVLSDRAGPVRSGAIAALRALGEPAHHQKVRAAMNAGRPAGARVTARGLLECLNGHRDTFVRVGQGIYALAECGLPWDRDMGDAACRVLAARGGRPLSLGEIADGVLAAWCVQKSRVGQAVRRDARIVRVGWNRYARRSE
;
A
#
# COMPACT_ATOMS: atom_id res chain seq x y z
N LEU A 1 7.66 53.41 18.68
CA LEU A 1 7.44 54.68 17.94
C LEU A 1 8.81 55.36 17.79
N ALA A 2 9.07 55.90 16.60
CA ALA A 2 10.35 56.42 16.06
C ALA A 2 11.32 55.35 15.54
N ALA A 3 11.93 55.45 14.36
CA ALA A 3 11.63 56.11 13.09
C ALA A 3 12.58 55.43 12.09
N LEU A 4 12.06 54.91 10.98
CA LEU A 4 12.89 54.51 9.84
C LEU A 4 13.45 55.80 9.24
N ASN A 5 14.77 55.87 9.08
CA ASN A 5 15.37 56.84 8.17
C ASN A 5 16.16 56.08 7.09
N ASP A 6 15.90 56.52 5.86
CA ASP A 6 16.28 55.95 4.59
C ASP A 6 17.73 56.26 4.23
N GLU A 7 18.65 55.35 4.51
CA GLU A 7 19.90 55.24 3.74
C GLU A 7 20.15 53.78 3.37
N LEU A 8 19.61 53.44 2.20
CA LEU A 8 19.70 52.12 1.59
C LEU A 8 21.12 51.87 1.07
N VAL A 9 21.94 51.19 1.89
CA VAL A 9 23.07 50.39 1.40
C VAL A 9 22.84 48.96 1.86
N TRP A 10 22.68 48.06 0.88
CA TRP A 10 22.29 46.66 1.07
C TRP A 10 23.05 45.98 2.23
N PRO A 11 22.35 45.54 3.30
CA PRO A 11 22.99 45.05 4.50
C PRO A 11 23.51 43.62 4.30
N GLN A 12 24.66 43.35 4.92
CA GLN A 12 25.05 42.10 5.58
C GLN A 12 24.17 40.88 5.22
N ARG A 13 24.77 39.87 4.55
CA ARG A 13 24.15 38.55 4.27
C ARG A 13 23.19 38.17 5.40
N PRO A 14 21.91 37.83 5.11
CA PRO A 14 21.00 37.42 6.16
C PRO A 14 21.67 36.30 6.95
N ARG A 15 21.66 36.41 8.29
CA ARG A 15 21.90 35.25 9.15
C ARG A 15 20.82 34.23 8.79
N VAL A 16 21.12 33.36 7.84
CA VAL A 16 20.26 32.24 7.51
C VAL A 16 20.33 31.33 8.73
N LEU A 17 19.29 31.40 9.56
CA LEU A 17 18.99 30.35 10.52
C LEU A 17 18.66 29.10 9.71
N ALA A 18 19.70 28.36 9.34
CA ALA A 18 19.55 27.04 8.75
C ALA A 18 18.95 26.15 9.84
N LEU A 19 17.65 25.85 9.72
CA LEU A 19 17.05 24.78 10.51
C LEU A 19 17.79 23.50 10.12
N ALA A 20 18.46 22.88 11.08
CA ALA A 20 19.05 21.57 10.89
C ALA A 20 17.93 20.61 10.46
N SER A 21 17.90 20.28 9.17
CA SER A 21 16.89 19.38 8.63
C SER A 21 17.35 17.94 8.83
N VAL A 22 16.54 17.15 9.54
CA VAL A 22 16.77 15.72 9.65
C VAL A 22 16.39 15.07 8.32
N PRO A 23 17.27 14.28 7.68
CA PRO A 23 16.94 13.63 6.42
C PRO A 23 15.68 12.78 6.52
N TYR A 24 14.80 12.83 5.51
CA TYR A 24 13.56 12.05 5.50
C TYR A 24 13.77 10.54 5.73
N ARG A 25 14.86 9.98 5.18
CA ARG A 25 15.25 8.58 5.40
C ARG A 25 15.48 8.25 6.88
N ARG A 26 15.97 9.22 7.66
CA ARG A 26 16.23 9.07 9.10
C ARG A 26 14.93 9.07 9.91
N ILE A 27 13.93 9.84 9.51
CA ILE A 27 12.57 9.77 10.08
C ILE A 27 12.01 8.34 9.90
N GLY A 28 12.12 7.78 8.69
CA GLY A 28 11.66 6.42 8.40
C GLY A 28 12.39 5.34 9.22
N ALA A 29 13.70 5.49 9.42
CA ALA A 29 14.50 4.58 10.25
C ALA A 29 14.10 4.65 11.73
N LEU A 30 13.92 5.86 12.27
CA LEU A 30 13.47 6.06 13.65
C LEU A 30 12.07 5.51 13.88
N GLN A 31 11.14 5.73 12.95
CA GLN A 31 9.80 5.13 13.00
C GLN A 31 9.87 3.60 12.99
N ALA A 32 10.76 3.00 12.19
CA ALA A 32 10.95 1.55 12.20
C ALA A 32 11.45 1.03 13.55
N ALA A 33 12.42 1.73 14.17
CA ALA A 33 12.94 1.39 15.49
C ALA A 33 11.86 1.51 16.58
N LEU A 34 11.08 2.59 16.59
CA LEU A 34 9.97 2.80 17.51
C LEU A 34 8.91 1.68 17.40
N ARG A 35 8.55 1.28 16.18
CA ARG A 35 7.64 0.14 15.97
C ARG A 35 8.22 -1.20 16.41
N ALA A 36 9.53 -1.38 16.38
CA ALA A 36 10.16 -2.58 16.91
C ALA A 36 10.09 -2.59 18.44
N ALA A 37 10.39 -1.46 19.07
CA ALA A 37 10.31 -1.30 20.53
C ALA A 37 8.89 -1.51 21.06
N ILE A 38 7.87 -0.93 20.42
CA ILE A 38 6.47 -1.16 20.83
C ILE A 38 6.09 -2.65 20.68
N ARG A 39 6.51 -3.33 19.61
CA ARG A 39 6.27 -4.78 19.44
C ARG A 39 6.90 -5.62 20.54
N GLN A 40 8.12 -5.27 20.95
CA GLN A 40 8.83 -5.98 22.02
C GLN A 40 8.18 -5.74 23.38
N ALA A 41 7.64 -4.54 23.62
CA ALA A 41 6.95 -4.20 24.87
C ALA A 41 5.53 -4.81 24.97
N GLY A 42 4.92 -5.21 23.85
CA GLY A 42 3.61 -5.85 23.81
C GLY A 42 2.48 -4.92 23.35
N PRO A 43 1.21 -5.40 23.35
CA PRO A 43 0.07 -4.71 22.73
C PRO A 43 -0.30 -3.37 23.38
N LEU A 44 0.16 -3.13 24.62
CA LEU A 44 -0.06 -1.89 25.38
C LEU A 44 1.29 -1.43 25.93
N ALA A 45 2.06 -0.72 25.12
CA ALA A 45 3.40 -0.30 25.51
C ALA A 45 3.36 1.10 26.16
N PRO A 46 3.93 1.28 27.37
CA PRO A 46 4.07 2.59 27.96
C PRO A 46 5.06 3.45 27.16
N LYS A 47 4.68 4.72 26.91
CA LYS A 47 5.39 5.66 26.04
C LYS A 47 6.83 5.93 26.50
N GLY A 48 7.03 6.18 27.79
CA GLY A 48 8.35 6.48 28.37
C GLY A 48 9.40 5.40 28.12
N PRO A 49 9.15 4.13 28.52
CA PRO A 49 10.05 3.01 28.25
C PRO A 49 10.42 2.81 26.78
N VAL A 50 9.45 2.94 25.86
CA VAL A 50 9.68 2.82 24.41
C VAL A 50 10.63 3.90 23.91
N LEU A 51 10.39 5.16 24.31
CA LEU A 51 11.23 6.29 23.92
C LEU A 51 12.64 6.18 24.52
N ALA A 52 12.74 5.85 25.80
CA ALA A 52 14.01 5.66 26.49
C ALA A 52 14.87 4.56 25.83
N GLY A 53 14.26 3.44 25.44
CA GLY A 53 14.95 2.36 24.75
C GLY A 53 15.53 2.79 23.39
N VAL A 54 14.74 3.50 22.58
CA VAL A 54 15.21 4.01 21.28
C VAL A 54 16.27 5.09 21.45
N LEU A 55 16.12 6.00 22.42
CA LEU A 55 17.14 7.00 22.75
C LEU A 55 18.47 6.36 23.16
N ALA A 56 18.43 5.29 23.95
CA ALA A 56 19.64 4.58 24.36
C ALA A 56 20.38 3.98 23.15
N VAL A 57 19.65 3.37 22.21
CA VAL A 57 20.24 2.81 20.98
C VAL A 57 20.84 3.89 20.09
N GLU A 58 20.15 5.03 19.92
CA GLU A 58 20.64 6.13 19.08
C GLU A 58 21.86 6.82 19.70
N ARG A 59 21.94 6.92 21.04
CA ARG A 59 23.14 7.40 21.74
C ARG A 59 24.35 6.52 21.50
N VAL A 60 24.19 5.19 21.53
CA VAL A 60 25.28 4.24 21.25
C VAL A 60 25.79 4.37 19.81
N ARG A 61 24.95 4.78 18.88
CA ARG A 61 25.32 4.97 17.46
C ARG A 61 26.08 6.27 17.17
N GLY A 62 26.24 7.17 18.16
CA GLY A 62 26.99 8.42 18.00
C GLY A 62 26.33 9.44 17.06
N GLU A 63 25.05 9.26 16.76
CA GLU A 63 24.29 10.14 15.88
C GLU A 63 23.89 11.44 16.61
N PRO A 64 23.75 12.59 15.92
CA PRO A 64 23.41 13.87 16.55
C PRO A 64 22.12 13.72 17.35
N ALA A 65 22.16 14.25 18.57
CA ALA A 65 21.22 13.99 19.65
C ALA A 65 19.76 14.12 19.19
N VAL A 66 19.14 12.98 18.87
CA VAL A 66 17.71 12.90 18.66
C VAL A 66 17.06 13.10 20.03
N GLY A 67 16.43 14.25 20.25
CA GLY A 67 15.74 14.53 21.50
C GLY A 67 14.43 13.75 21.60
N GLU A 68 13.95 13.55 22.83
CA GLU A 68 12.68 12.88 23.10
C GLU A 68 11.50 13.55 22.38
N ALA A 69 11.48 14.88 22.33
CA ALA A 69 10.49 15.66 21.57
C ALA A 69 10.45 15.32 20.07
N PHE A 70 11.60 14.97 19.48
CA PHE A 70 11.67 14.56 18.08
C PHE A 70 11.12 13.14 17.87
N LEU A 71 11.39 12.23 18.80
CA LEU A 71 10.82 10.88 18.75
C LEU A 71 9.30 10.90 18.95
N HIS A 72 8.80 11.77 19.83
CA HIS A 72 7.38 12.05 19.96
C HIS A 72 6.77 12.52 18.63
N ALA A 73 7.44 13.44 17.93
CA ALA A 73 7.00 13.88 16.62
C ALA A 73 7.02 12.73 15.59
N CYS A 74 8.02 11.85 15.64
CA CYS A 74 8.10 10.67 14.77
C CYS A 74 6.96 9.68 15.01
N LEU A 75 6.61 9.41 16.28
CA LEU A 75 5.47 8.57 16.67
C LEU A 75 4.15 9.16 16.19
N ARG A 76 3.91 10.45 16.46
CA ARG A 76 2.68 11.15 16.06
C ARG A 76 2.48 11.16 14.55
N LEU A 77 3.56 11.19 13.78
CA LEU A 77 3.53 11.14 12.32
C LEU A 77 3.49 9.72 11.77
N ASP A 78 3.70 8.68 12.58
CA ASP A 78 3.61 7.30 12.13
C ASP A 78 2.13 6.87 12.08
N PRO A 79 1.57 6.62 10.88
CA PRO A 79 0.20 6.19 10.76
C PRO A 79 -0.05 4.82 11.41
N ARG A 80 0.95 4.05 11.83
CA ARG A 80 0.71 2.73 12.44
C ARG A 80 0.63 2.79 13.95
N VAL A 81 0.95 3.94 14.56
CA VAL A 81 0.89 4.11 16.01
C VAL A 81 -0.38 4.90 16.34
N VAL A 82 -1.11 4.44 17.36
CA VAL A 82 -2.30 5.09 17.90
C VAL A 82 -2.12 5.24 19.41
N GLU A 83 -2.36 6.45 19.89
CA GLU A 83 -2.35 6.75 21.31
C GLU A 83 -3.65 6.26 21.95
N HIS A 84 -3.54 5.42 22.98
CA HIS A 84 -4.66 5.01 23.82
C HIS A 84 -5.04 6.17 24.76
N PRO A 85 -6.31 6.30 25.20
CA PRO A 85 -6.73 7.30 26.18
C PRO A 85 -5.88 7.36 27.46
N ASP A 86 -5.28 6.23 27.85
CA ASP A 86 -4.42 6.11 29.04
C ASP A 86 -2.96 6.53 28.79
N GLY A 87 -2.65 7.17 27.66
CA GLY A 87 -1.29 7.61 27.31
C GLY A 87 -0.35 6.49 26.88
N LEU A 88 -0.90 5.33 26.50
CA LEU A 88 -0.15 4.18 26.00
C LEU A 88 -0.02 4.25 24.48
N GLU A 89 1.12 3.82 23.95
CA GLU A 89 1.33 3.71 22.51
C GLU A 89 0.96 2.31 22.06
N VAL A 90 -0.10 2.22 21.24
CA VAL A 90 -0.53 0.98 20.63
C VAL A 90 -0.08 0.99 19.20
N LEU A 91 0.62 -0.06 18.79
CA LEU A 91 0.71 -0.33 17.37
C LEU A 91 -0.66 -0.74 16.90
N SER A 92 -1.38 0.22 16.32
CA SER A 92 -2.46 -0.14 15.45
C SER A 92 -1.84 -0.94 14.33
N ASP A 93 -2.19 -2.21 14.30
CA ASP A 93 -2.01 -3.00 13.11
C ASP A 93 -2.92 -2.37 12.05
N ARG A 94 -2.66 -1.19 11.46
CA ARG A 94 -3.60 -0.61 10.47
C ARG A 94 -3.83 -1.57 9.29
N ALA A 95 -2.92 -2.53 9.07
CA ALA A 95 -3.17 -3.65 8.19
C ALA A 95 -4.21 -4.62 8.79
N GLY A 96 -4.16 -4.97 10.07
CA GLY A 96 -5.10 -5.82 10.82
C GLY A 96 -6.59 -5.50 10.65
N PRO A 97 -7.15 -4.36 11.12
CA PRO A 97 -8.57 -4.03 10.95
C PRO A 97 -8.95 -3.74 9.50
N VAL A 98 -8.04 -3.21 8.67
CA VAL A 98 -8.34 -2.94 7.25
C VAL A 98 -8.36 -4.24 6.46
N ARG A 99 -7.39 -5.13 6.65
CA ARG A 99 -7.30 -6.48 6.05
C ARG A 99 -8.46 -7.34 6.54
N SER A 100 -8.66 -7.44 7.86
CA SER A 100 -9.76 -8.23 8.43
C SER A 100 -11.12 -7.67 7.99
N GLY A 101 -11.27 -6.34 7.95
CA GLY A 101 -12.47 -5.69 7.45
C GLY A 101 -12.68 -5.92 5.95
N ALA A 102 -11.61 -5.90 5.14
CA ALA A 102 -11.69 -6.19 3.70
C ALA A 102 -12.01 -7.66 3.44
N ILE A 103 -11.48 -8.59 4.24
CA ILE A 103 -11.84 -10.02 4.20
C ILE A 103 -13.34 -10.18 4.52
N ALA A 104 -13.80 -9.61 5.63
CA ALA A 104 -15.21 -9.68 6.03
C ALA A 104 -16.13 -9.06 4.97
N ALA A 105 -15.75 -7.91 4.41
CA ALA A 105 -16.50 -7.25 3.35
C ALA A 105 -16.57 -8.10 2.07
N LEU A 106 -15.46 -8.69 1.63
CA LEU A 106 -15.45 -9.56 0.45
C LEU A 106 -16.25 -10.85 0.68
N ARG A 107 -16.17 -11.46 1.87
CA ARG A 107 -17.01 -12.63 2.21
C ARG A 107 -18.49 -12.28 2.22
N ALA A 108 -18.86 -11.13 2.80
CA ALA A 108 -20.25 -10.67 2.82
C ALA A 108 -20.78 -10.36 1.41
N LEU A 109 -19.91 -9.92 0.50
CA LEU A 109 -20.26 -9.68 -0.90
C LEU A 109 -20.39 -10.99 -1.70
N GLY A 110 -19.70 -12.06 -1.31
CA GLY A 110 -19.79 -13.39 -1.92
C GLY A 110 -19.20 -13.52 -3.33
N GLU A 111 -18.77 -12.41 -3.93
CA GLU A 111 -18.26 -12.33 -5.30
C GLU A 111 -17.06 -11.36 -5.38
N PRO A 112 -16.20 -11.48 -6.41
CA PRO A 112 -15.18 -10.47 -6.68
C PRO A 112 -15.79 -9.08 -6.82
N ALA A 113 -15.23 -8.10 -6.11
CA ALA A 113 -15.84 -6.78 -6.01
C ALA A 113 -14.85 -5.66 -6.27
N HIS A 114 -15.36 -4.56 -6.82
CA HIS A 114 -14.58 -3.34 -6.98
C HIS A 114 -14.20 -2.77 -5.60
N HIS A 115 -12.97 -2.28 -5.44
CA HIS A 115 -12.46 -1.73 -4.18
C HIS A 115 -13.35 -0.64 -3.59
N GLN A 116 -14.10 0.12 -4.41
CA GLN A 116 -15.09 1.07 -3.91
C GLN A 116 -16.29 0.38 -3.22
N LYS A 117 -16.78 -0.74 -3.78
CA LYS A 117 -17.86 -1.56 -3.19
C LYS A 117 -17.38 -2.20 -1.88
N VAL A 118 -16.15 -2.72 -1.87
CA VAL A 118 -15.50 -3.24 -0.65
C VAL A 118 -15.38 -2.15 0.41
N ARG A 119 -14.88 -0.96 0.05
CA ARG A 119 -14.77 0.17 0.97
C ARG A 119 -16.12 0.62 1.51
N ALA A 120 -17.15 0.67 0.65
CA ALA A 120 -18.50 1.03 1.06
C ALA A 120 -19.05 0.03 2.08
N ALA A 121 -18.86 -1.27 1.84
CA ALA A 121 -19.23 -2.32 2.79
C ALA A 121 -18.46 -2.21 4.11
N MET A 122 -17.15 -1.94 4.08
CA MET A 122 -16.34 -1.75 5.29
C MET A 122 -16.75 -0.52 6.12
N ASN A 123 -17.20 0.53 5.44
CA ASN A 123 -17.57 1.80 6.06
C ASN A 123 -19.07 1.88 6.41
N ALA A 124 -19.86 0.86 6.06
CA ALA A 124 -21.25 0.77 6.44
C ALA A 124 -21.34 0.78 7.98
N GLY A 125 -22.13 1.70 8.54
CA GLY A 125 -22.27 1.86 9.99
C GLY A 125 -21.09 2.52 10.73
N ARG A 126 -20.01 2.94 10.03
CA ARG A 126 -18.88 3.62 10.68
C ARG A 126 -19.05 5.15 10.71
N PRO A 127 -18.74 5.81 11.85
CA PRO A 127 -18.71 7.27 11.94
C PRO A 127 -17.60 7.83 11.04
N ALA A 128 -17.77 9.06 10.54
CA ALA A 128 -16.93 9.65 9.50
C ALA A 128 -15.42 9.62 9.83
N GLY A 129 -15.05 9.90 11.08
CA GLY A 129 -13.64 9.89 11.55
C GLY A 129 -12.99 8.50 11.64
N ALA A 130 -13.78 7.42 11.61
CA ALA A 130 -13.30 6.03 11.69
C ALA A 130 -13.41 5.28 10.34
N ARG A 131 -13.74 5.99 9.26
CA ARG A 131 -13.89 5.39 7.93
C ARG A 131 -12.54 5.08 7.30
N VAL A 132 -12.47 3.92 6.66
CA VAL A 132 -11.32 3.52 5.86
C VAL A 132 -11.27 4.35 4.57
N THR A 133 -10.11 4.94 4.32
CA THR A 133 -9.87 5.75 3.11
C THR A 133 -9.63 4.85 1.89
N ALA A 134 -9.85 5.38 0.68
CA ALA A 134 -9.55 4.63 -0.56
C ALA A 134 -8.07 4.23 -0.63
N ARG A 135 -7.19 5.15 -0.27
CA ARG A 135 -5.75 4.92 -0.26
C ARG A 135 -5.36 3.80 0.69
N GLY A 136 -5.85 3.83 1.94
CA GLY A 136 -5.53 2.79 2.93
C GLY A 136 -6.03 1.41 2.52
N LEU A 137 -7.22 1.32 1.91
CA LEU A 137 -7.73 0.06 1.37
C LEU A 137 -6.85 -0.44 0.21
N LEU A 138 -6.52 0.41 -0.76
CA LEU A 138 -5.69 0.00 -1.91
C LEU A 138 -4.28 -0.41 -1.50
N GLU A 139 -3.66 0.29 -0.54
CA GLU A 139 -2.38 -0.10 0.05
C GLU A 139 -2.48 -1.50 0.70
N CYS A 140 -3.56 -1.77 1.43
CA CYS A 140 -3.82 -3.08 2.02
C CYS A 140 -4.02 -4.19 0.96
N LEU A 141 -4.93 -3.98 0.01
CA LEU A 141 -5.24 -4.97 -1.03
C LEU A 141 -4.01 -5.31 -1.89
N ASN A 142 -3.17 -4.33 -2.21
CA ASN A 142 -1.96 -4.56 -3.01
C ASN A 142 -0.79 -5.11 -2.19
N GLY A 143 -0.78 -4.89 -0.88
CA GLY A 143 0.26 -5.34 0.05
C GLY A 143 0.11 -6.78 0.54
N HIS A 144 -1.09 -7.36 0.48
CA HIS A 144 -1.41 -8.71 0.98
C HIS A 144 -1.87 -9.65 -0.15
N ARG A 145 -0.95 -9.96 -1.08
CA ARG A 145 -1.24 -10.76 -2.29
C ARG A 145 -1.49 -12.23 -2.01
N ASP A 146 -1.07 -12.71 -0.84
CA ASP A 146 -1.40 -14.02 -0.28
C ASP A 146 -2.88 -14.14 0.12
N THR A 147 -3.54 -13.01 0.36
CA THR A 147 -4.93 -12.94 0.83
C THR A 147 -5.87 -12.43 -0.25
N PHE A 148 -5.45 -11.43 -1.02
CA PHE A 148 -6.27 -10.76 -2.02
C PHE A 148 -5.71 -10.97 -3.42
N VAL A 149 -6.57 -11.43 -4.32
CA VAL A 149 -6.26 -11.63 -5.73
C VAL A 149 -6.95 -10.54 -6.54
N ARG A 150 -6.18 -9.86 -7.40
CA ARG A 150 -6.72 -8.87 -8.33
C ARG A 150 -7.20 -9.58 -9.58
N VAL A 151 -8.48 -9.41 -9.91
CA VAL A 151 -9.15 -10.10 -11.04
C VAL A 151 -9.73 -9.13 -12.06
N GLY A 152 -9.32 -7.87 -11.98
CA GLY A 152 -9.77 -6.82 -12.88
C GLY A 152 -9.20 -5.44 -12.52
N GLN A 153 -9.64 -4.42 -13.24
CA GLN A 153 -9.29 -3.05 -12.90
C GLN A 153 -10.00 -2.61 -11.62
N GLY A 154 -9.25 -2.64 -10.52
CA GLY A 154 -9.78 -2.28 -9.20
C GLY A 154 -10.72 -3.32 -8.61
N ILE A 155 -10.83 -4.51 -9.20
CA ILE A 155 -11.66 -5.63 -8.73
C ILE A 155 -10.77 -6.64 -8.01
N TYR A 156 -11.19 -7.01 -6.80
CA TYR A 156 -10.45 -7.90 -5.92
C TYR A 156 -11.35 -9.03 -5.43
N ALA A 157 -10.76 -10.20 -5.27
CA ALA A 157 -11.35 -11.40 -4.67
C ALA A 157 -10.43 -11.90 -3.54
N LEU A 158 -10.92 -12.86 -2.76
CA LEU A 158 -10.09 -13.57 -1.79
C LEU A 158 -9.32 -14.70 -2.49
N ALA A 159 -8.09 -14.95 -2.04
CA ALA A 159 -7.27 -16.04 -2.55
C ALA A 159 -7.91 -17.41 -2.31
N GLU A 160 -8.73 -17.55 -1.25
CA GLU A 160 -9.50 -18.77 -0.96
C GLU A 160 -10.51 -19.14 -2.07
N CYS A 161 -10.84 -18.21 -2.98
CA CYS A 161 -11.64 -18.49 -4.17
C CYS A 161 -10.88 -19.32 -5.23
N GLY A 162 -9.61 -19.67 -5.01
CA GLY A 162 -8.81 -20.48 -5.93
C GLY A 162 -8.45 -19.77 -7.25
N LEU A 163 -8.56 -18.45 -7.28
CA LEU A 163 -8.30 -17.65 -8.48
C LEU A 163 -6.79 -17.44 -8.66
N PRO A 164 -6.25 -17.63 -9.88
CA PRO A 164 -4.83 -17.44 -10.15
C PRO A 164 -4.43 -15.97 -10.00
N TRP A 165 -3.23 -15.75 -9.48
CA TRP A 165 -2.65 -14.41 -9.42
C TRP A 165 -1.99 -14.06 -10.74
N ASP A 166 -2.49 -13.02 -11.40
CA ASP A 166 -1.98 -12.46 -12.64
C ASP A 166 -1.80 -10.94 -12.43
N ARG A 167 -0.65 -10.33 -12.84
CA ARG A 167 -0.43 -8.89 -12.61
C ARG A 167 -1.36 -8.01 -13.44
N ASP A 168 -1.62 -8.45 -14.65
CA ASP A 168 -2.47 -7.79 -15.63
C ASP A 168 -3.12 -8.82 -16.56
N MET A 169 -3.98 -8.34 -17.46
CA MET A 169 -4.66 -9.20 -18.44
C MET A 169 -3.69 -9.87 -19.42
N GLY A 170 -2.49 -9.30 -19.64
CA GLY A 170 -1.45 -9.89 -20.47
C GLY A 170 -0.86 -11.14 -19.83
N ASP A 171 -0.55 -11.07 -18.54
CA ASP A 171 -0.14 -12.22 -17.72
C ASP A 171 -1.21 -13.32 -17.73
N ALA A 172 -2.49 -12.94 -17.55
CA ALA A 172 -3.61 -13.87 -17.62
C ALA A 172 -3.74 -14.56 -18.98
N ALA A 173 -3.63 -13.80 -20.08
CA ALA A 173 -3.66 -14.35 -21.43
C ALA A 173 -2.45 -15.27 -21.71
N CYS A 174 -1.26 -14.90 -21.23
CA CYS A 174 -0.06 -15.74 -21.32
C CYS A 174 -0.22 -17.05 -20.55
N ARG A 175 -0.85 -17.03 -19.37
CA ARG A 175 -1.16 -18.23 -18.59
C ARG A 175 -2.11 -19.16 -19.32
N VAL A 176 -3.17 -18.63 -19.94
CA VAL A 176 -4.11 -19.42 -20.75
C VAL A 176 -3.40 -20.05 -21.96
N LEU A 177 -2.53 -19.31 -22.65
CA LEU A 177 -1.72 -19.82 -23.76
C LEU A 177 -0.73 -20.90 -23.30
N ALA A 178 -0.06 -20.70 -22.16
CA ALA A 178 0.89 -21.66 -21.60
C ALA A 178 0.21 -22.97 -21.17
N ALA A 179 -0.98 -22.89 -20.58
CA ALA A 179 -1.78 -24.06 -20.18
C ALA A 179 -2.18 -24.96 -21.36
N ARG A 180 -2.08 -24.47 -22.61
CA ARG A 180 -2.38 -25.23 -23.84
C ARG A 180 -1.12 -25.73 -24.56
N GLY A 181 0.03 -25.74 -23.88
CA GLY A 181 1.25 -26.42 -24.35
C GLY A 181 1.83 -25.83 -25.64
N GLY A 182 1.73 -24.51 -25.83
CA GLY A 182 2.25 -23.84 -27.02
C GLY A 182 1.34 -23.90 -28.26
N ARG A 183 0.17 -24.56 -28.16
CA ARG A 183 -0.81 -24.57 -29.25
C ARG A 183 -1.41 -23.18 -29.46
N PRO A 184 -1.45 -22.65 -30.69
CA PRO A 184 -2.11 -21.37 -30.97
C PRO A 184 -3.62 -21.42 -30.68
N LEU A 185 -4.09 -20.45 -29.91
CA LEU A 185 -5.50 -20.34 -29.55
C LEU A 185 -6.16 -19.21 -30.32
N SER A 186 -7.47 -19.33 -30.54
CA SER A 186 -8.25 -18.23 -31.06
C SER A 186 -8.45 -17.13 -30.01
N LEU A 187 -8.75 -15.92 -30.46
CA LEU A 187 -9.07 -14.81 -29.54
C LEU A 187 -10.27 -15.14 -28.63
N GLY A 188 -11.23 -15.92 -29.15
CA GLY A 188 -12.36 -16.43 -28.39
C GLY A 188 -11.92 -17.34 -27.25
N GLU A 189 -11.13 -18.37 -27.56
CA GLU A 189 -10.61 -19.33 -26.58
C GLU A 189 -9.75 -18.65 -25.49
N ILE A 190 -8.92 -17.67 -25.88
CA ILE A 190 -8.12 -16.89 -24.92
C ILE A 190 -9.04 -16.06 -24.03
N ALA A 191 -10.01 -15.37 -24.61
CA ALA A 191 -10.96 -14.56 -23.85
C ALA A 191 -11.75 -15.41 -22.87
N ASP A 192 -12.27 -16.55 -23.29
CA ASP A 192 -13.07 -17.42 -22.43
C ASP A 192 -12.22 -17.97 -21.26
N GLY A 193 -10.96 -18.34 -21.52
CA GLY A 193 -10.02 -18.77 -20.48
C GLY A 193 -9.62 -17.65 -19.51
N VAL A 194 -9.49 -16.41 -19.97
CA VAL A 194 -9.22 -15.24 -19.10
C VAL A 194 -10.46 -14.92 -18.27
N LEU A 195 -11.64 -14.89 -18.89
CA LEU A 195 -12.91 -14.57 -18.23
C LEU A 195 -13.32 -15.59 -17.17
N ALA A 196 -12.82 -16.82 -17.25
CA ALA A 196 -12.99 -17.82 -16.20
C ALA A 196 -12.36 -17.41 -14.86
N ALA A 197 -11.35 -16.53 -14.87
CA ALA A 197 -10.65 -16.06 -13.68
C ALA A 197 -10.70 -14.55 -13.48
N TRP A 198 -11.11 -13.78 -14.50
CA TRP A 198 -11.08 -12.31 -14.51
C TRP A 198 -12.46 -11.71 -14.82
N CYS A 199 -12.88 -10.75 -14.01
CA CYS A 199 -14.12 -9.99 -14.19
C CYS A 199 -13.90 -8.79 -15.12
N VAL A 200 -13.71 -9.05 -16.42
CA VAL A 200 -13.48 -8.01 -17.44
C VAL A 200 -14.37 -8.20 -18.66
N GLN A 201 -14.45 -7.20 -19.55
CA GLN A 201 -15.17 -7.38 -20.82
C GLN A 201 -14.30 -8.14 -21.83
N LYS A 202 -14.92 -9.00 -22.65
CA LYS A 202 -14.26 -9.76 -23.74
C LYS A 202 -13.47 -8.86 -24.69
N SER A 203 -13.97 -7.66 -24.98
CA SER A 203 -13.30 -6.65 -25.80
C SER A 203 -11.96 -6.18 -25.19
N ARG A 204 -11.88 -6.03 -23.86
CA ARG A 204 -10.65 -5.63 -23.16
C ARG A 204 -9.60 -6.73 -23.17
N VAL A 205 -10.01 -8.00 -23.07
CA VAL A 205 -9.09 -9.14 -23.25
C VAL A 205 -8.52 -9.11 -24.66
N GLY A 206 -9.38 -8.88 -25.67
CA GLY A 206 -8.93 -8.77 -27.05
C GLY A 206 -7.92 -7.64 -27.28
N GLN A 207 -8.10 -6.50 -26.63
CA GLN A 207 -7.17 -5.38 -26.69
C GLN A 207 -5.85 -5.69 -25.98
N ALA A 208 -5.90 -6.33 -24.80
CA ALA A 208 -4.72 -6.74 -24.05
C ALA A 208 -3.86 -7.74 -24.87
N VAL A 209 -4.49 -8.77 -25.44
CA VAL A 209 -3.83 -9.78 -26.28
C VAL A 209 -3.12 -9.15 -27.49
N ARG A 210 -3.71 -8.12 -28.12
CA ARG A 210 -3.11 -7.45 -29.28
C ARG A 210 -1.99 -6.47 -28.93
N ARG A 211 -1.97 -5.95 -27.71
CA ARG A 211 -0.97 -4.97 -27.24
C ARG A 211 0.21 -5.62 -26.54
N ASP A 212 0.05 -6.84 -26.03
CA ASP A 212 1.09 -7.55 -25.31
C ASP A 212 2.16 -8.08 -26.29
N ALA A 213 3.38 -7.56 -26.16
CA ALA A 213 4.50 -7.93 -27.02
C ALA A 213 4.92 -9.41 -26.92
N ARG A 214 4.50 -10.10 -25.85
CA ARG A 214 4.77 -11.54 -25.62
C ARG A 214 3.79 -12.43 -26.37
N ILE A 215 2.72 -11.87 -26.95
CA ILE A 215 1.70 -12.63 -27.67
C ILE A 215 1.75 -12.24 -29.14
N VAL A 216 1.93 -13.23 -30.01
CA VAL A 216 2.07 -13.03 -31.46
C VAL A 216 0.91 -13.67 -32.20
N ARG A 217 0.45 -13.00 -33.25
CA ARG A 217 -0.54 -13.55 -34.18
C ARG A 217 0.18 -14.46 -35.18
N VAL A 218 -0.17 -15.74 -35.19
CA VAL A 218 0.46 -16.78 -36.04
C VAL A 218 -0.44 -17.24 -37.19
N GLY A 219 -1.64 -16.67 -37.32
CA GLY A 219 -2.57 -16.98 -38.40
C GLY A 219 -3.86 -16.15 -38.35
N TRP A 220 -4.86 -16.56 -39.14
CA TRP A 220 -6.18 -15.92 -39.09
C TRP A 220 -6.82 -16.12 -37.71
N ASN A 221 -6.93 -15.04 -36.93
CA ASN A 221 -7.47 -15.04 -35.58
C ASN A 221 -6.81 -16.06 -34.62
N ARG A 222 -5.54 -16.44 -34.86
CA ARG A 222 -4.77 -17.39 -34.03
C ARG A 222 -3.58 -16.69 -33.38
N TYR A 223 -3.44 -16.87 -32.08
CA TYR A 223 -2.42 -16.24 -31.25
C TYR A 223 -1.64 -17.29 -30.47
N ALA A 224 -0.34 -17.10 -30.36
CA ALA A 224 0.57 -17.93 -29.58
C ALA A 224 1.42 -17.05 -28.67
N ARG A 225 1.92 -17.63 -27.57
CA ARG A 225 2.96 -16.97 -26.79
C ARG A 225 4.26 -17.03 -27.60
N ARG A 226 4.95 -15.91 -27.73
CA ARG A 226 6.28 -15.85 -28.32
C ARG A 226 7.22 -16.72 -27.47
N SER A 227 7.84 -17.71 -28.09
CA SER A 227 8.92 -18.47 -27.47
C SER A 227 10.11 -17.54 -27.27
N GLU A 228 10.65 -17.49 -26.06
CA GLU A 228 11.95 -16.86 -25.79
C GLU A 228 13.07 -17.71 -26.39
#